data_AF-A0A9D1I9F3-F1
#
_entry.id   AF-A0A9D1I9F3-F1
#
_cell.length_a   1.000
_cell.length_b   1.000
_cell.length_c   1.000
_cell.angle_alpha   90.00
_cell.angle_beta   90.00
_cell.angle_gamma   90.00
#
_symmetry.space_group_name_H-M   'P 1'
#
loop_
_entity.id
_entity.type
_entity.pdbx_description
1 polymer ?
#
loop_
_entity_poly.entity_id
_entity_poly.type
_entity_poly.pdbx_seq_one_letter_code
_entity_poly.pdbx_strand_id
1 'polypeptide(L)'
;ENAQVDIPAAMIEDQIDSMLRDMEMRMAYQGMRMEDFLKYSGQTMDQMREMYKPQAEERVKTQLVLEAVKKAENIEPSDEDIEEELKELAQRSKKSLEEFKAGLPEGDLEYFREAAAMKKTLDLLKENAGKAE
;
A
#
# COMPACT_ATOMS: atom_id res chain seq x y z
N GLU A 1 7.63 3.08 -22.82
CA GLU A 1 6.83 1.86 -23.02
C GLU A 1 7.41 0.72 -22.19
N ASN A 2 6.53 0.18 -21.34
CA ASN A 2 6.56 -1.05 -20.54
C ASN A 2 7.90 -1.79 -20.34
N ALA A 3 8.53 -1.55 -19.19
CA ALA A 3 9.29 -2.61 -18.52
C ALA A 3 8.36 -3.82 -18.36
N GLN A 4 8.61 -4.90 -19.12
CA GLN A 4 8.10 -6.22 -18.80
C GLN A 4 8.85 -6.69 -17.55
N VAL A 5 8.38 -6.22 -16.40
CA VAL A 5 8.81 -6.75 -15.12
C VAL A 5 8.12 -8.11 -15.03
N ASP A 6 8.87 -9.20 -15.12
CA ASP A 6 8.37 -10.53 -14.76
C ASP A 6 8.04 -10.51 -13.28
N ILE A 7 6.76 -10.25 -12.98
CA ILE A 7 6.27 -10.19 -11.60
C ILE A 7 6.19 -11.63 -11.08
N PRO A 8 6.86 -11.96 -9.97
CA PRO A 8 6.76 -13.29 -9.39
C PRO A 8 5.30 -13.62 -9.06
N ALA A 9 4.81 -14.78 -9.52
CA ALA A 9 3.44 -15.22 -9.26
C ALA A 9 3.11 -15.26 -7.75
N ALA A 10 4.10 -15.60 -6.91
CA ALA A 10 3.96 -15.58 -5.46
C ALA A 10 3.57 -14.19 -4.92
N MET A 11 4.15 -13.10 -5.46
CA MET A 11 3.81 -11.75 -5.03
C MET A 11 2.37 -11.37 -5.41
N ILE A 12 1.90 -11.84 -6.56
CA ILE A 12 0.51 -11.62 -7.00
C ILE A 12 -0.44 -12.39 -6.09
N GLU A 13 -0.15 -13.65 -5.78
CA GLU A 13 -0.96 -14.46 -4.86
C GLU A 13 -1.01 -13.85 -3.44
N ASP A 14 0.14 -13.42 -2.91
CA ASP A 14 0.21 -12.74 -1.61
C ASP A 14 -0.61 -11.44 -1.59
N GLN A 15 -0.58 -10.69 -2.70
CA GLN A 15 -1.35 -9.47 -2.85
C GLN A 15 -2.85 -9.75 -2.95
N ILE A 16 -3.26 -10.82 -3.65
CA ILE A 16 -4.65 -11.29 -3.68
C ILE A 16 -5.10 -11.66 -2.26
N ASP A 17 -4.29 -12.42 -1.52
CA ASP A 17 -4.59 -12.82 -0.15
C ASP A 17 -4.75 -11.62 0.78
N SER A 18 -3.89 -10.61 0.65
CA SER A 18 -4.03 -9.35 1.40
C SER A 18 -5.35 -8.65 1.07
N MET A 19 -5.72 -8.55 -0.20
CA MET A 19 -6.95 -7.88 -0.62
C MET A 19 -8.21 -8.61 -0.17
N LEU A 20 -8.19 -9.95 -0.17
CA LEU A 20 -9.30 -10.76 0.33
C LEU A 20 -9.43 -10.66 1.86
N ARG A 21 -8.32 -10.64 2.60
CA ARG A 21 -8.32 -10.38 4.05
C ARG A 21 -8.87 -9.00 4.38
N ASP A 22 -8.48 -7.97 3.64
CA ASP A 22 -9.04 -6.62 3.81
C ASP A 22 -10.55 -6.59 3.60
N MET A 23 -11.04 -7.31 2.60
CA MET A 23 -12.46 -7.44 2.36
C MET A 23 -13.16 -8.22 3.48
N GLU A 24 -12.58 -9.33 3.91
CA GLU A 24 -13.10 -10.14 5.03
C GLU A 24 -13.22 -9.31 6.30
N MET A 25 -12.19 -8.54 6.66
CA MET A 25 -12.23 -7.65 7.81
C MET A 25 -13.37 -6.63 7.69
N ARG A 26 -13.50 -5.96 6.54
CA ARG A 26 -14.58 -4.98 6.32
C ARG A 26 -15.96 -5.60 6.45
N MET A 27 -16.16 -6.80 5.89
CA MET A 27 -17.42 -7.53 6.02
C MET A 27 -17.68 -7.93 7.47
N ALA A 28 -16.67 -8.41 8.18
CA ALA A 28 -16.78 -8.77 9.59
C ALA A 28 -17.19 -7.56 10.45
N TYR A 29 -16.66 -6.36 10.17
CA TYR A 29 -17.11 -5.12 10.80
C TYR A 29 -18.58 -4.80 10.54
N GLN A 30 -19.13 -5.22 9.39
CA GLN A 30 -20.55 -5.09 9.05
C GLN A 30 -21.39 -6.28 9.54
N GLY A 31 -20.79 -7.22 10.27
CA GLY A 31 -21.48 -8.42 10.77
C GLY A 31 -21.71 -9.51 9.72
N MET A 32 -20.98 -9.48 8.60
CA MET A 32 -21.09 -10.44 7.50
C MET A 32 -19.87 -11.36 7.44
N ARG A 33 -20.07 -12.64 7.17
CA ARG A 33 -18.98 -13.61 6.94
C ARG A 33 -18.73 -13.76 5.43
N MET A 34 -17.47 -13.89 5.04
CA MET A 34 -17.07 -14.19 3.66
C MET A 34 -17.79 -15.43 3.10
N GLU A 35 -17.89 -16.48 3.91
CA GLU A 35 -18.54 -17.74 3.54
C GLU A 35 -20.01 -17.54 3.15
N ASP A 36 -20.73 -16.72 3.92
CA ASP A 36 -22.13 -16.40 3.64
C ASP A 36 -22.25 -15.54 2.37
N PHE A 37 -21.35 -14.57 2.20
CA PHE A 37 -21.30 -13.73 0.99
C PHE A 37 -21.11 -14.57 -0.28
N LEU A 38 -20.14 -15.50 -0.28
CA LEU A 38 -19.89 -16.40 -1.40
C LEU A 38 -21.11 -17.29 -1.70
N LYS A 39 -21.75 -17.82 -0.64
CA LYS A 39 -22.97 -18.62 -0.77
C LYS A 39 -24.13 -17.84 -1.38
N TYR A 40 -24.38 -16.61 -0.93
CA TYR A 40 -25.49 -15.79 -1.44
C TYR A 40 -25.22 -15.23 -2.84
N SER A 41 -23.98 -14.91 -3.17
CA SER A 41 -23.57 -14.44 -4.50
C SER A 41 -23.45 -15.57 -5.53
N GLY A 42 -23.40 -16.83 -5.08
CA GLY A 42 -23.21 -17.98 -5.96
C GLY A 42 -21.79 -18.06 -6.54
N GLN A 43 -20.82 -17.43 -5.87
CA GLN A 43 -19.43 -17.38 -6.30
C GLN A 43 -18.57 -18.32 -5.44
N THR A 44 -17.48 -18.83 -6.00
CA THR A 44 -16.44 -19.54 -5.25
C THR A 44 -15.30 -18.62 -4.86
N MET A 45 -14.49 -19.06 -3.89
CA MET A 45 -13.28 -18.34 -3.53
C MET A 45 -12.32 -18.20 -4.71
N ASP A 46 -12.18 -19.24 -5.54
CA ASP A 46 -11.32 -19.19 -6.73
C ASP A 46 -11.79 -18.15 -7.75
N GLN A 47 -13.10 -18.10 -8.03
CA GLN A 47 -13.67 -17.08 -8.90
C GLN A 47 -13.43 -15.68 -8.33
N MET A 48 -13.49 -15.54 -7.01
CA MET A 48 -13.17 -14.30 -6.34
C MET A 48 -11.69 -13.93 -6.50
N ARG A 49 -10.76 -14.86 -6.30
CA ARG A 49 -9.33 -14.63 -6.55
C ARG A 49 -9.07 -14.20 -7.99
N GLU A 50 -9.70 -14.85 -8.97
CA GLU A 50 -9.58 -14.49 -10.39
C GLU A 50 -10.07 -13.07 -10.68
N MET A 51 -11.17 -12.63 -10.05
CA MET A 51 -11.64 -11.25 -10.18
C MET A 51 -10.64 -10.22 -9.63
N TYR A 52 -9.93 -10.57 -8.56
CA TYR A 52 -8.96 -9.69 -7.89
C TYR A 52 -7.57 -9.72 -8.54
N LYS A 53 -7.26 -10.77 -9.30
CA LYS A 53 -5.94 -10.98 -9.91
C LYS A 53 -5.45 -9.81 -10.77
N PRO A 54 -6.24 -9.22 -11.70
CA PRO A 54 -5.77 -8.08 -12.49
C PRO A 54 -5.38 -6.86 -11.64
N GLN A 55 -6.17 -6.59 -10.59
CA GLN A 55 -5.88 -5.49 -9.67
C GLN A 55 -4.65 -5.79 -8.80
N ALA A 56 -4.48 -7.03 -8.38
CA ALA A 56 -3.28 -7.46 -7.64
C ALA A 56 -2.03 -7.32 -8.50
N GLU A 57 -2.06 -7.75 -9.76
CA GLU A 57 -0.97 -7.60 -10.72
C GLU A 57 -0.56 -6.12 -10.89
N GLU A 58 -1.53 -5.22 -11.06
CA GLU A 58 -1.27 -3.78 -11.18
C GLU A 58 -0.64 -3.19 -9.90
N ARG A 59 -1.13 -3.60 -8.73
CA ARG A 59 -0.58 -3.15 -7.44
C ARG A 59 0.85 -3.62 -7.23
N VAL A 60 1.14 -4.89 -7.47
CA VAL A 60 2.50 -5.44 -7.35
C VAL A 60 3.42 -4.77 -8.36
N LYS A 61 2.98 -4.57 -9.61
CA LYS A 61 3.75 -3.83 -10.61
C LYS A 61 4.12 -2.44 -10.12
N THR A 62 3.14 -1.72 -9.58
CA THR A 62 3.34 -0.36 -9.06
C THR A 62 4.33 -0.35 -7.90
N GLN A 63 4.21 -1.29 -6.95
CA GLN A 63 5.15 -1.42 -5.84
C GLN A 63 6.57 -1.71 -6.32
N LEU A 64 6.75 -2.66 -7.25
CA LEU A 64 8.07 -3.00 -7.80
C LEU A 64 8.70 -1.82 -8.56
N VAL A 65 7.90 -1.05 -9.30
CA VAL A 65 8.38 0.17 -9.97
C VAL A 65 8.81 1.21 -8.94
N LEU A 66 8.01 1.45 -7.90
CA LEU A 66 8.36 2.39 -6.83
C LEU A 66 9.63 1.98 -6.11
N GLU A 67 9.79 0.70 -5.77
CA GLU A 67 11.02 0.19 -5.17
C GLU A 67 12.23 0.33 -6.09
N ALA A 68 12.06 0.07 -7.39
CA ALA A 68 13.13 0.23 -8.36
C ALA A 68 13.57 1.70 -8.47
N VAL A 69 12.62 2.65 -8.46
CA VAL A 69 12.92 4.08 -8.46
C VAL A 69 13.59 4.50 -7.15
N LYS A 70 13.07 4.06 -5.99
CA LYS A 70 13.68 4.31 -4.67
C LYS A 70 15.15 3.86 -4.64
N LYS A 71 15.45 2.68 -5.17
CA LYS A 71 16.81 2.13 -5.26
C LYS A 71 17.68 2.87 -6.27
N ALA A 72 17.15 3.22 -7.44
CA ALA A 72 17.89 3.91 -8.49
C ALA A 72 18.27 5.35 -8.09
N GLU A 73 17.35 6.07 -7.46
CA GLU A 73 17.52 7.46 -7.02
C GLU A 73 18.12 7.57 -5.61
N ASN A 74 18.39 6.44 -4.95
CA ASN A 74 18.93 6.36 -3.59
C ASN A 74 18.14 7.22 -2.60
N ILE A 75 16.83 7.03 -2.59
CA ILE A 75 15.90 7.83 -1.78
C ILE A 75 16.00 7.38 -0.33
N GLU A 76 16.75 8.16 0.44
CA GLU A 76 16.73 8.13 1.90
C GLU A 76 15.93 9.34 2.43
N PRO A 77 14.92 9.11 3.27
CA PRO A 77 14.19 10.19 3.93
C PRO A 77 15.05 10.80 5.04
N SER A 78 15.05 12.12 5.15
CA SER A 78 15.64 12.82 6.28
C SER A 78 14.75 12.72 7.53
N ASP A 79 15.27 13.08 8.70
CA ASP A 79 14.45 13.17 9.91
C ASP A 79 13.31 14.19 9.77
N GLU A 80 13.52 15.25 8.99
CA GLU A 80 12.49 16.24 8.65
C GLU A 80 11.39 15.64 7.75
N ASP A 81 11.77 14.83 6.76
CA ASP A 81 10.81 14.12 5.89
C ASP A 81 9.90 13.20 6.74
N ILE A 82 10.48 12.52 7.72
CA ILE A 82 9.76 11.64 8.65
C ILE A 82 8.82 12.45 9.55
N GLU A 83 9.28 13.61 10.07
CA GLU A 83 8.47 14.46 10.93
C GLU A 83 7.27 15.09 10.21
N GLU A 84 7.45 15.54 8.97
CA GLU A 84 6.36 16.04 8.13
C GLU A 84 5.34 14.93 7.80
N GLU A 85 5.81 13.71 7.51
CA GLU A 85 4.91 12.56 7.31
C GLU A 85 4.09 12.24 8.56
N LEU A 86 4.74 12.19 9.74
CA LEU A 86 4.06 11.98 11.02
C LEU A 86 2.99 13.03 11.28
N LYS A 87 3.27 14.29 10.93
CA LYS A 87 2.34 15.42 11.09
C LYS A 87 1.15 15.32 10.15
N GLU A 88 1.34 14.95 8.89
CA GLU A 88 0.23 14.71 7.96
C GLU A 88 -0.64 13.53 8.40
N LEU A 89 -0.03 12.44 8.87
CA LEU A 89 -0.76 11.28 9.37
C LEU A 89 -1.55 11.60 10.65
N ALA A 90 -0.98 12.40 11.54
CA ALA A 90 -1.69 12.92 12.72
C ALA A 90 -2.90 13.77 12.30
N GLN A 91 -2.74 14.68 11.33
CA GLN A 91 -3.82 15.50 10.80
C GLN A 91 -4.94 14.66 10.16
N ARG A 92 -4.59 13.65 9.34
CA ARG A 92 -5.56 12.70 8.75
C ARG A 92 -6.31 11.91 9.82
N SER A 93 -5.62 11.55 10.90
CA SER A 93 -6.19 10.85 12.05
C SER A 93 -6.96 11.78 13.00
N LYS A 94 -7.03 13.09 12.70
CA LYS A 94 -7.61 14.14 13.55
C LYS A 94 -7.01 14.17 14.97
N LYS A 95 -5.74 13.84 15.09
CA LYS A 95 -4.96 13.88 16.35
C LYS A 95 -3.89 14.97 16.26
N SER A 96 -3.45 15.47 17.42
CA SER A 96 -2.23 16.28 17.46
C SER A 96 -1.00 15.40 17.18
N LEU A 97 0.10 16.01 16.70
CA LEU A 97 1.35 15.30 16.47
C LEU A 97 1.89 14.65 17.75
N GLU A 98 1.74 15.33 18.89
CA GLU A 98 2.16 14.82 20.20
C GLU A 98 1.34 13.59 20.62
N GLU A 99 0.01 13.64 20.50
CA GLU A 99 -0.86 12.48 20.78
C GLU A 99 -0.61 11.32 19.83
N PHE A 100 -0.30 11.63 18.57
CA PHE A 100 0.06 10.62 17.58
C PHE A 100 1.37 9.94 17.96
N LYS A 101 2.45 10.72 18.19
CA LYS A 101 3.77 10.21 18.61
C LYS A 101 3.70 9.44 19.92
N ALA A 102 2.91 9.90 20.90
CA ALA A 102 2.74 9.23 22.19
C ALA A 102 2.03 7.87 22.08
N GLY A 103 1.25 7.66 21.01
CA GLY A 103 0.57 6.39 20.73
C GLY A 103 1.41 5.41 19.90
N LEU A 104 2.60 5.79 19.45
CA LEU A 104 3.45 4.93 18.62
C LEU A 104 4.23 3.93 19.48
N PRO A 105 4.08 2.61 19.26
CA PRO A 105 4.96 1.63 19.87
C PRO A 105 6.43 1.83 19.47
N GLU A 106 7.34 1.51 20.38
CA GLU A 106 8.78 1.54 20.11
C GLU A 106 9.11 0.57 18.95
N GLY A 107 9.59 1.13 17.84
CA GLY A 107 9.88 0.38 16.61
C GLY A 107 9.14 0.88 15.37
N ASP A 108 8.06 1.66 15.53
CA ASP A 108 7.29 2.16 14.37
C ASP A 108 8.03 3.25 13.57
N LEU A 109 9.15 3.79 14.07
CA LEU A 109 9.97 4.75 13.33
C LEU A 109 10.42 4.22 11.96
N GLU A 110 10.69 2.91 11.85
CA GLU A 110 11.05 2.30 10.57
C GLU A 110 9.86 2.26 9.60
N TYR A 111 8.65 2.05 10.10
CA TYR A 111 7.42 2.14 9.31
C TYR A 111 7.22 3.56 8.76
N PHE A 112 7.42 4.59 9.59
CA PHE A 112 7.31 5.99 9.13
C PHE A 112 8.43 6.40 8.19
N ARG A 113 9.64 5.87 8.40
CA ARG A 113 10.75 6.03 7.47
C ARG A 113 10.39 5.47 6.09
N GLU A 114 9.85 4.25 6.03
CA GLU A 114 9.41 3.67 4.76
C GLU A 114 8.27 4.47 4.11
N ALA A 115 7.30 4.95 4.89
CA ALA A 115 6.23 5.81 4.40
C ALA A 115 6.76 7.12 3.80
N ALA A 116 7.67 7.80 4.51
CA ALA A 116 8.31 9.03 4.04
C ALA A 116 9.12 8.80 2.75
N ALA A 117 9.88 7.70 2.68
CA ALA A 117 10.61 7.33 1.47
C ALA A 117 9.67 7.08 0.28
N MET A 118 8.55 6.40 0.50
CA MET A 118 7.55 6.13 -0.53
C MET A 118 6.90 7.42 -1.04
N LYS A 119 6.55 8.34 -0.14
CA LYS A 119 6.00 9.65 -0.52
C LYS A 119 6.98 10.46 -1.36
N LYS A 120 8.25 10.53 -0.94
CA LYS A 120 9.32 11.19 -1.70
C LYS A 120 9.52 10.59 -3.09
N THR A 121 9.43 9.26 -3.18
CA THR A 121 9.45 8.54 -4.48
C THR A 121 8.28 8.95 -5.37
N LEU A 122 7.06 9.04 -4.80
CA LEU A 122 5.87 9.48 -5.53
C LEU A 122 5.97 10.94 -5.99
N ASP A 123 6.50 11.83 -5.16
CA ASP A 123 6.64 13.23 -5.50
C ASP A 123 7.70 13.43 -6.59
N LEU A 124 8.83 12.72 -6.54
CA LEU A 124 9.80 12.69 -7.64
C LEU A 124 9.19 12.17 -8.95
N LEU A 125 8.35 11.12 -8.88
CA LEU A 125 7.63 10.62 -10.05
C LEU A 125 6.66 11.65 -10.61
N LYS A 126 5.93 12.40 -9.77
CA LYS A 126 5.04 13.48 -10.22
C LYS A 126 5.83 14.64 -10.85
N GLU A 127 6.93 15.06 -10.24
CA GLU A 127 7.78 16.14 -10.76
C GLU A 127 8.42 15.77 -12.10
N ASN A 128 8.81 14.51 -12.29
CA ASN A 128 9.35 14.02 -13.54
C ASN A 128 8.27 13.77 -14.60
N ALA A 129 7.08 13.29 -14.19
CA ALA A 129 5.94 13.14 -15.10
C ALA A 129 5.44 14.49 -15.63
N GLY A 130 5.45 15.54 -14.80
CA GLY A 130 5.12 16.91 -15.22
C GLY A 130 6.19 17.61 -16.08
N LYS A 131 7.38 17.03 -16.21
CA LYS A 131 8.44 17.49 -17.12
C LYS A 131 8.47 16.74 -18.46
N ALA A 132 7.66 15.70 -18.60
CA ALA A 132 7.58 14.88 -19.81
C ALA A 132 6.52 15.38 -20.83
N GLU A 133 5.90 16.54 -20.58
CA GLU A 133 5.01 17.25 -21.51
C GLU A 133 5.70 18.47 -22.15
#